data_AF-A0A969VS82-F1
#
_entry.id   AF-A0A969VS82-F1
#
_cell.length_a   1.000
_cell.length_b   1.000
_cell.length_c   1.000
_cell.angle_alpha   90.00
_cell.angle_beta   90.00
_cell.angle_gamma   90.00
#
_symmetry.space_group_name_H-M   'P 1'
#
loop_
_entity.id
_entity.type
_entity.pdbx_description
1 polymer ?
#
loop_
_entity_poly.entity_id
_entity_poly.type
_entity_poly.pdbx_seq_one_letter_code
_entity_poly.pdbx_strand_id
1 'polypeptide(L)' 'MALNKLQALKLIQLLNQSIKKPETSLKYRNQFTLLTSVVLSAQCTDTNVNNVT' A
#
# COMPACT_ATOMS: atom_id res chain seq x y z
N MET A 1 -4.29 20.52 10.71
CA MET A 1 -5.35 21.13 9.88
C MET A 1 -6.15 19.99 9.27
N ALA A 2 -7.42 19.82 9.66
CA ALA A 2 -8.24 18.74 9.15
C ALA A 2 -8.73 19.07 7.72
N LEU A 3 -8.75 18.06 6.85
CA LEU A 3 -9.19 18.21 5.47
C LEU A 3 -10.72 18.18 5.40
N ASN A 4 -11.35 19.15 4.74
CA ASN A 4 -12.80 19.15 4.55
C ASN A 4 -13.20 18.01 3.60
N LYS A 5 -14.42 17.46 3.75
CA LYS A 5 -14.92 16.33 2.94
C LYS A 5 -14.75 16.55 1.42
N LEU A 6 -15.02 17.76 0.94
CA LEU A 6 -14.89 18.11 -0.47
C LEU A 6 -13.43 18.11 -0.95
N GLN A 7 -12.50 18.56 -0.11
CA GLN A 7 -11.08 18.55 -0.40
C GLN A 7 -10.52 17.12 -0.42
N ALA A 8 -10.98 16.25 0.48
CA ALA A 8 -10.62 14.83 0.50
C ALA A 8 -11.07 14.11 -0.77
N LEU A 9 -12.31 14.34 -1.22
CA LEU A 9 -12.82 13.76 -2.47
C LEU A 9 -12.03 14.24 -3.69
N LYS A 10 -11.69 15.53 -3.75
CA LYS A 10 -10.86 16.08 -4.83
C LYS A 10 -9.46 15.46 -4.85
N LEU A 11 -8.85 15.23 -3.68
CA LEU A 11 -7.56 14.58 -3.56
C LEU A 11 -7.61 13.12 -4.05
N ILE A 12 -8.61 12.34 -3.63
CA ILE A 12 -8.79 10.95 -4.08
C ILE A 12 -8.96 10.91 -5.61
N GLN A 13 -9.73 11.84 -6.19
CA GLN A 13 -9.90 11.92 -7.64
C GLN A 13 -8.57 12.18 -8.38
N LEU A 14 -7.74 13.09 -7.86
CA LEU A 14 -6.41 13.36 -8.41
C LEU A 14 -5.48 12.14 -8.28
N LEU A 15 -5.50 11.46 -7.14
CA LEU A 15 -4.72 10.24 -6.91
C LEU A 15 -5.12 9.12 -7.87
N ASN A 16 -6.42 8.94 -8.12
CA ASN A 16 -6.92 7.96 -9.09
C ASN A 16 -6.49 8.26 -10.54
N GLN A 17 -6.36 9.55 -10.89
CA GLN A 17 -5.86 9.95 -12.21
C GLN A 17 -4.35 9.73 -12.36
N SER A 18 -3.59 9.98 -11.28
CA SER A 18 -2.14 9.84 -11.25
C SER A 18 -1.67 8.38 -11.13
N ILE A 19 -2.38 7.56 -10.33
CA ILE A 19 -2.03 6.18 -10.01
C ILE A 19 -3.14 5.26 -10.53
N LYS A 20 -3.00 4.81 -11.79
CA LYS A 20 -4.07 4.09 -12.51
C LYS A 20 -4.34 2.68 -11.99
N LYS A 21 -3.35 2.05 -11.34
CA LYS A 21 -3.43 0.68 -10.79
C LYS A 21 -2.52 0.58 -9.56
N PRO A 22 -2.96 1.08 -8.39
CA PRO A 22 -2.18 0.92 -7.18
C PRO A 22 -2.10 -0.56 -6.81
N GLU A 23 -0.89 -1.08 -6.67
CA GLU A 23 -0.61 -2.44 -6.21
C GLU A 23 0.28 -2.36 -4.97
N THR A 24 0.26 -3.40 -4.14
CA THR A 24 1.17 -3.46 -2.98
C THR A 24 2.61 -3.63 -3.47
N SER A 25 3.55 -3.01 -2.75
CA SER A 25 4.98 -3.20 -3.00
C SER A 25 5.51 -4.51 -2.40
N LEU A 26 4.72 -5.23 -1.60
CA LEU A 26 5.09 -6.54 -1.07
C LEU A 26 4.98 -7.61 -2.15
N LYS A 27 6.00 -8.45 -2.26
CA LYS A 27 6.00 -9.65 -3.11
C LYS A 27 5.27 -10.78 -2.40
N TYR A 28 4.41 -11.47 -3.12
CA TYR A 28 3.69 -12.64 -2.65
C TYR A 28 3.27 -13.50 -3.84
N ARG A 29 3.10 -14.80 -3.62
CA ARG A 29 2.64 -15.78 -4.64
C ARG A 29 1.20 -16.22 -4.42
N ASN A 30 0.72 -16.14 -3.19
CA ASN A 30 -0.62 -16.51 -2.79
C ASN A 30 -1.03 -15.73 -1.53
N GLN A 31 -2.29 -15.86 -1.14
CA GLN A 31 -2.86 -15.14 0.00
C GLN A 31 -2.15 -15.47 1.33
N PHE A 32 -1.67 -16.70 1.50
CA PHE A 32 -0.91 -17.10 2.69
C PHE A 32 0.43 -16.36 2.77
N THR A 33 1.18 -16.30 1.66
CA THR A 33 2.44 -15.54 1.62
C THR A 33 2.24 -14.05 1.79
N LEU A 34 1.13 -13.49 1.30
CA LEU A 34 0.80 -12.09 1.53
C LEU A 34 0.55 -11.83 3.02
N LEU A 35 -0.20 -12.70 3.69
CA LEU A 35 -0.44 -12.59 5.13
C LEU A 35 0.88 -12.59 5.90
N THR A 36 1.81 -13.50 5.59
CA THR A 36 3.10 -13.54 6.25
C THR A 36 3.95 -12.29 5.97
N SER A 37 3.97 -11.81 4.72
CA SER A 37 4.70 -10.57 4.36
C SER A 37 4.14 -9.34 5.09
N VAL A 38 2.82 -9.26 5.28
CA VAL A 38 2.17 -8.17 6.03
C VAL A 38 2.49 -8.23 7.53
N VAL A 39 2.57 -9.42 8.12
CA VAL A 39 2.97 -9.56 9.53
C VAL A 39 4.43 -9.13 9.71
N LEU A 40 5.31 -9.49 8.76
CA LEU A 40 6.73 -9.14 8.80
C LEU A 40 7.01 -7.66 8.49
N SER A 41 6.11 -6.96 7.77
CA SER A 41 6.28 -5.54 7.49
C SER A 41 6.04 -4.63 8.69
N ALA A 42 5.59 -5.18 9.82
CA ALA A 42 5.45 -4.43 11.07
C ALA A 42 6.79 -3.78 11.47
N GLN A 43 6.82 -2.45 11.47
CA GLN A 43 8.02 -1.64 11.76
C GLN A 43 9.22 -1.96 10.84
N CYS A 44 8.97 -2.52 9.65
CA CYS A 44 9.98 -2.87 8.66
C CYS A 44 9.65 -2.23 7.31
N THR A 45 10.63 -2.15 6.40
CA THR A 45 10.40 -1.67 5.05
C THR A 45 9.98 -2.81 4.13
N ASP A 46 9.10 -2.54 3.17
CA ASP A 46 8.68 -3.52 2.17
C ASP A 46 9.88 -4.13 1.42
N THR A 47 10.96 -3.35 1.24
CA THR A 47 12.22 -3.84 0.65
C THR A 47 12.87 -4.94 1.46
N ASN A 48 12.89 -4.82 2.79
CA ASN A 48 13.51 -5.81 3.68
C ASN A 48 12.65 -7.06 3.79
N VAL A 49 11.32 -6.89 3.84
CA VAL A 49 10.38 -8.02 3.80
C VAL A 49 10.57 -8.81 2.51
N ASN A 50 10.60 -8.12 1.36
CA ASN A 50 10.78 -8.75 0.05
C ASN A 50 12.14 -9.43 -0.18
N ASN A 51 13.17 -9.09 0.61
CA ASN A 51 14.46 -9.76 0.55
C ASN A 51 14.46 -11.08 1.34
N VAL A 52 13.53 -11.23 2.28
CA VAL A 52 13.45 -12.38 3.20
C VAL A 52 12.35 -13.37 2.78
N THR A 53 11.27 -12.89 2.17
CA THR A 53 10.11 -13.68 1.72
C THR A 53 10.20 -14.08 0.25
#